data_AF-U9TCE0-F1
#
_entry.id   AF-U9TCE0-F1
#
_cell.length_a   1.000
_cell.length_b   1.000
_cell.length_c   1.000
_cell.angle_alpha   90.00
_cell.angle_beta   90.00
_cell.angle_gamma   90.00
#
_symmetry.space_group_name_H-M   'P 1'
#
loop_
_entity.id
_entity.type
_entity.pdbx_description
1 polymer ?
#
loop_
_entity_poly.entity_id
_entity_poly.type
_entity_poly.pdbx_seq_one_letter_code
_entity_poly.pdbx_strand_id
1 'polypeptide(L)'
;MLQNLGQILPSKLEYLYFYIPIIASDFEIFLKNIQDTFIKKLVIHNLRNHDILPYIKKYIMKRQRIKYLAILTNNQNLFDLKDEVKEFKLHDIRVRSYFELLIINVKKSLLATSLSRKHLMQSRKI
;
A
#
# COMPACT_ATOMS: atom_id res chain seq x y z
N MET A 1 -14.59 -9.97 1.66
CA MET A 1 -14.15 -9.21 2.88
C MET A 1 -13.53 -7.85 2.57
N LEU A 2 -12.80 -7.69 1.45
CA LEU A 2 -12.22 -6.39 1.03
C LEU A 2 -13.27 -5.36 0.57
N GLN A 3 -14.42 -5.82 0.07
CA GLN A 3 -15.48 -4.99 -0.52
C GLN A 3 -15.97 -3.89 0.44
N ASN A 4 -16.22 -4.24 1.71
CA ASN A 4 -16.71 -3.31 2.73
C ASN A 4 -15.63 -2.31 3.17
N LEU A 5 -14.36 -2.72 3.15
CA LEU A 5 -13.25 -1.84 3.56
C LEU A 5 -13.17 -0.61 2.66
N GLY A 6 -13.37 -0.78 1.35
CA GLY A 6 -13.28 0.32 0.40
C GLY A 6 -14.30 1.45 0.65
N GLN A 7 -15.45 1.14 1.24
CA GLN A 7 -16.52 2.13 1.49
C GLN A 7 -16.22 3.03 2.70
N ILE A 8 -15.38 2.56 3.62
CA ILE A 8 -15.09 3.27 4.89
C ILE A 8 -13.73 3.95 4.89
N LEU A 9 -12.93 3.82 3.82
CA LEU A 9 -11.64 4.49 3.76
C LEU A 9 -11.81 6.01 3.68
N PRO A 10 -10.99 6.78 4.42
CA PRO A 10 -11.01 8.24 4.28
C PRO A 10 -10.53 8.66 2.89
N SER A 11 -10.79 9.91 2.50
CA SER A 11 -10.40 10.45 1.19
C SER A 11 -8.88 10.54 0.98
N LYS A 12 -8.08 10.50 2.05
CA LYS A 12 -6.61 10.52 2.01
C LYS A 12 -6.01 9.55 3.02
N LEU A 13 -5.04 8.76 2.58
CA LEU A 13 -4.26 7.84 3.40
C LEU A 13 -2.76 8.03 3.15
N GLU A 14 -1.99 8.11 4.24
CA GLU A 14 -0.52 8.13 4.16
C GLU A 14 0.04 6.74 3.82
N TYR A 15 -0.64 5.68 4.26
CA TYR A 15 -0.20 4.30 4.09
C TYR A 15 -1.38 3.33 4.11
N LEU A 16 -1.43 2.39 3.16
CA LEU A 16 -2.34 1.25 3.15
C LEU A 16 -1.55 -0.03 2.87
N TYR A 17 -1.74 -1.04 3.72
CA TYR A 17 -1.01 -2.30 3.67
C TYR A 17 -1.94 -3.50 3.70
N PHE A 18 -1.69 -4.45 2.80
CA PHE A 18 -2.37 -5.73 2.75
C PHE A 18 -1.37 -6.89 2.84
N TYR A 19 -1.66 -7.85 3.73
CA TYR A 19 -0.99 -9.14 3.84
C TYR A 19 -2.07 -10.22 3.91
N ILE A 20 -2.63 -10.58 2.76
CA ILE A 20 -3.81 -11.45 2.67
C ILE A 20 -3.80 -12.25 1.36
N PRO A 21 -4.48 -13.40 1.30
CA PRO A 21 -4.71 -14.13 0.06
C PRO A 21 -5.78 -13.41 -0.78
N ILE A 22 -5.36 -12.63 -1.78
CA ILE A 22 -6.28 -11.79 -2.55
C ILE A 22 -7.01 -12.62 -3.61
N ILE A 23 -8.34 -12.49 -3.64
CA ILE A 23 -9.19 -12.98 -4.73
C ILE A 23 -9.43 -11.82 -5.69
N ALA A 24 -9.16 -12.03 -6.99
CA ALA A 24 -9.18 -10.97 -8.01
C ALA A 24 -10.53 -10.24 -8.10
N SER A 25 -11.65 -10.96 -8.04
CA SER A 25 -13.00 -10.37 -8.09
C SER A 25 -13.28 -9.45 -6.90
N ASP A 26 -12.95 -9.90 -5.68
CA ASP A 26 -13.06 -9.10 -4.46
C ASP A 26 -12.17 -7.86 -4.51
N PHE A 27 -10.96 -8.01 -5.08
CA PHE A 27 -10.01 -6.92 -5.22
C PHE A 27 -10.48 -5.87 -6.22
N GLU A 28 -11.04 -6.29 -7.35
CA GLU A 28 -11.61 -5.36 -8.34
C GLU A 28 -12.74 -4.53 -7.72
N ILE A 29 -13.63 -5.15 -6.94
CA ILE A 29 -14.70 -4.42 -6.23
C ILE A 29 -14.10 -3.42 -5.23
N PHE A 30 -13.09 -3.84 -4.45
CA PHE A 30 -12.39 -2.93 -3.54
C PHE A 30 -11.79 -1.73 -4.28
N LEU A 31 -11.06 -1.95 -5.38
CA LEU A 31 -10.46 -0.88 -6.18
C LEU A 31 -11.50 0.08 -6.77
N LYS A 32 -12.70 -0.42 -7.11
CA LYS A 32 -13.83 0.44 -7.52
C LYS A 32 -14.33 1.32 -6.37
N ASN A 33 -14.41 0.78 -5.17
CA ASN A 33 -14.92 1.52 -4.01
C ASN A 33 -13.95 2.63 -3.54
N ILE A 34 -12.66 2.49 -3.81
CA ILE A 34 -11.63 3.46 -3.38
C ILE A 34 -11.22 4.46 -4.47
N GLN A 35 -12.00 4.62 -5.54
CA GLN A 35 -11.61 5.46 -6.70
C GLN A 35 -11.37 6.94 -6.35
N ASP A 36 -11.96 7.42 -5.25
CA ASP A 36 -11.81 8.80 -4.76
C ASP A 36 -10.87 8.93 -3.56
N THR A 37 -10.31 7.82 -3.09
CA THR A 37 -9.31 7.81 -2.03
C THR A 37 -7.91 8.00 -2.62
N PHE A 38 -7.21 9.05 -2.17
CA PHE A 38 -5.77 9.19 -2.43
C PHE A 38 -4.97 8.36 -1.42
N ILE A 39 -4.05 7.52 -1.90
CA ILE A 39 -3.21 6.66 -1.06
C ILE A 39 -1.76 6.94 -1.38
N LYS A 40 -1.04 7.62 -0.50
CA LYS A 40 0.37 7.96 -0.76
C LYS A 40 1.22 6.71 -0.97
N LYS A 41 1.03 5.66 -0.17
CA LYS A 41 1.78 4.40 -0.24
C LYS A 41 0.83 3.22 -0.18
N LEU A 42 0.77 2.45 -1.26
CA LEU A 42 0.04 1.19 -1.32
C LEU A 42 1.04 0.04 -1.33
N VAL A 43 0.94 -0.83 -0.33
CA VAL A 43 1.83 -2.00 -0.19
C VAL A 43 0.98 -3.26 -0.09
N ILE A 44 1.24 -4.22 -0.96
CA ILE A 44 0.47 -5.45 -1.06
C ILE A 44 1.42 -6.63 -1.01
N HIS A 45 1.17 -7.55 -0.09
CA HIS A 45 1.69 -8.91 -0.14
C HIS A 45 0.51 -9.83 -0.46
N ASN A 46 0.43 -10.26 -1.71
CA ASN A 46 -0.58 -11.19 -2.16
C ASN A 46 -0.10 -12.63 -1.92
N LEU A 47 -0.80 -13.34 -1.04
CA LEU A 47 -0.49 -14.73 -0.70
C LEU A 47 -1.07 -15.75 -1.70
N ARG A 48 -1.68 -15.30 -2.81
CA ARG A 48 -2.20 -16.15 -3.89
C ARG A 48 -1.47 -15.88 -5.21
N ASN A 49 -1.40 -16.91 -6.07
CA ASN A 49 -0.88 -16.81 -7.44
C ASN A 49 -1.79 -16.08 -8.44
N HIS A 50 -2.79 -15.33 -7.97
CA HIS A 50 -3.66 -14.58 -8.87
C HIS A 50 -2.98 -13.27 -9.25
N ASP A 51 -2.88 -12.99 -10.54
CA ASP A 51 -2.36 -11.72 -11.00
C ASP A 51 -3.37 -10.59 -10.73
N ILE A 52 -2.96 -9.65 -9.89
CA ILE A 52 -3.76 -8.47 -9.52
C ILE A 52 -3.32 -7.20 -10.26
N LEU A 53 -2.20 -7.27 -10.99
CA LEU A 53 -1.58 -6.12 -11.64
C LEU A 53 -2.47 -5.47 -12.70
N PRO A 54 -3.22 -6.21 -13.54
CA PRO A 54 -4.15 -5.62 -14.50
C PRO A 54 -5.20 -4.72 -13.84
N TYR A 55 -5.69 -5.09 -12.65
CA TYR A 55 -6.68 -4.31 -11.92
C TYR A 55 -6.07 -3.04 -11.31
N ILE A 56 -4.84 -3.11 -10.78
CA ILE A 56 -4.11 -1.92 -10.33
C ILE A 56 -3.92 -0.93 -11.48
N LYS A 57 -3.47 -1.39 -12.65
CA LYS A 57 -3.32 -0.55 -13.83
C LYS A 57 -4.66 0.09 -14.25
N LYS A 58 -5.73 -0.71 -14.27
CA LYS A 58 -7.06 -0.24 -14.69
C LYS A 58 -7.64 0.85 -13.79
N TYR A 59 -7.58 0.67 -12.47
CA TYR A 59 -8.31 1.54 -11.52
C TYR A 59 -7.44 2.58 -10.82
N ILE A 60 -6.17 2.27 -10.57
CA ILE A 60 -5.28 3.13 -9.77
C ILE A 60 -4.38 3.98 -10.67
N MET A 61 -3.71 3.35 -11.64
CA MET A 61 -2.76 4.04 -12.51
C MET A 61 -3.42 5.15 -13.34
N LYS A 62 -4.57 4.85 -13.96
CA LYS A 62 -5.32 5.83 -14.77
C LYS A 62 -5.77 7.08 -14.01
N ARG A 63 -5.95 7.00 -12.69
CA ARG A 63 -6.48 8.10 -11.87
C ARG A 63 -5.41 8.80 -11.01
N GLN A 64 -4.14 8.39 -11.13
CA GLN A 64 -3.01 8.91 -10.35
C GLN A 64 -3.28 9.02 -8.84
N ARG A 65 -3.97 8.03 -8.28
CA ARG A 65 -4.39 8.04 -6.86
C ARG A 65 -3.31 7.56 -5.90
N ILE A 66 -2.16 7.12 -6.41
CA ILE A 66 -1.04 6.64 -5.58
C ILE A 66 0.27 7.32 -5.94
N LYS A 67 1.16 7.45 -4.95
CA LYS A 67 2.51 7.98 -5.16
C LYS A 67 3.57 6.89 -5.13
N TYR A 68 3.40 5.89 -4.26
CA TYR A 68 4.31 4.77 -4.12
C TYR A 68 3.54 3.44 -4.15
N LEU A 69 4.07 2.47 -4.90
CA LEU A 69 3.51 1.13 -5.03
C LEU A 69 4.58 0.09 -4.68
N ALA A 70 4.22 -0.91 -3.87
CA ALA A 70 4.98 -2.13 -3.78
C ALA A 70 4.04 -3.33 -3.75
N ILE A 71 4.35 -4.34 -4.56
CA ILE A 71 3.59 -5.59 -4.62
C ILE A 71 4.57 -6.75 -4.55
N LEU A 72 4.29 -7.68 -3.65
CA LEU A 72 4.95 -8.98 -3.56
C LEU A 72 3.89 -10.06 -3.80
N THR A 73 4.05 -10.83 -4.86
CA THR A 73 3.17 -11.96 -5.19
C THR A 73 4.05 -13.19 -5.38
N ASN A 74 3.84 -14.25 -4.59
CA ASN A 74 4.64 -15.49 -4.66
C ASN A 74 6.16 -15.27 -4.64
N ASN A 75 6.64 -14.39 -3.75
CA ASN A 75 8.04 -13.98 -3.67
C ASN A 75 8.58 -13.21 -4.89
N GLN A 76 7.76 -12.94 -5.90
CA GLN A 76 8.11 -12.06 -7.01
C GLN A 76 7.77 -10.61 -6.65
N ASN A 77 8.78 -9.76 -6.64
CA ASN A 77 8.63 -8.34 -6.35
C ASN A 77 8.31 -7.58 -7.64
N LEU A 78 7.28 -6.73 -7.63
CA LEU A 78 6.96 -5.88 -8.78
C LEU A 78 8.16 -4.99 -9.18
N PHE A 79 8.98 -4.61 -8.20
CA PHE A 79 10.17 -3.80 -8.43
C PHE A 79 11.20 -4.46 -9.38
N ASP A 80 11.23 -5.79 -9.44
CA ASP A 80 12.19 -6.52 -10.27
C ASP A 80 11.73 -6.60 -11.73
N LEU A 81 10.44 -6.32 -12.01
CA LEU A 81 9.87 -6.27 -13.36
C LEU A 81 10.14 -4.90 -14.01
N LYS A 82 11.32 -4.75 -14.63
CA LYS A 82 11.81 -3.45 -15.12
C LYS A 82 10.85 -2.73 -16.07
N ASP A 83 10.17 -3.45 -16.95
CA ASP A 83 9.26 -2.83 -17.92
C ASP A 83 7.96 -2.36 -17.25
N GLU A 84 7.44 -3.12 -16.29
CA GLU A 84 6.33 -2.70 -15.42
C GLU A 84 6.70 -1.44 -14.62
N VAL A 85 7.89 -1.41 -14.02
CA VAL A 85 8.38 -0.23 -13.28
C VAL A 85 8.46 1.01 -14.18
N LYS A 86 8.93 0.86 -15.42
CA LYS A 86 8.95 1.96 -16.39
C LYS A 86 7.54 2.44 -16.73
N GLU A 87 6.61 1.52 -16.96
CA GLU A 87 5.21 1.86 -17.26
C GLU A 87 4.57 2.68 -16.13
N PHE A 88 4.67 2.22 -14.87
CA PHE A 88 4.17 2.98 -13.73
C PHE A 88 4.83 4.36 -13.58
N LYS A 89 6.12 4.47 -13.90
CA LYS A 89 6.85 5.74 -13.85
C LYS A 89 6.28 6.78 -14.82
N LEU A 90 5.76 6.37 -15.99
CA LEU A 90 5.10 7.27 -16.95
C LEU A 90 3.81 7.89 -16.39
N HIS A 91 3.25 7.30 -15.32
CA HIS A 91 2.07 7.78 -14.60
C HIS A 91 2.42 8.41 -13.24
N ASP A 92 3.68 8.81 -13.04
CA ASP A 92 4.20 9.39 -11.78
C ASP A 92 4.09 8.47 -10.55
N ILE A 93 3.92 7.17 -10.77
CA ILE A 93 3.86 6.16 -9.70
C ILE A 93 5.25 5.58 -9.48
N ARG A 94 5.77 5.72 -8.26
CA ARG A 94 7.09 5.19 -7.90
C ARG A 94 6.95 3.78 -7.35
N VAL A 95 7.27 2.78 -8.18
CA VAL A 95 7.40 1.40 -7.69
C VAL A 95 8.63 1.28 -6.81
N ARG A 96 8.49 0.61 -5.66
CA ARG A 96 9.56 0.34 -4.70
C ARG A 96 9.57 -1.14 -4.35
N SER A 97 10.71 -1.63 -3.87
CA SER A 97 10.77 -2.97 -3.32
C SER A 97 9.84 -3.09 -2.12
N TYR A 98 9.08 -4.20 -2.04
CA TYR A 98 8.24 -4.52 -0.89
C TYR A 98 8.98 -4.40 0.45
N PHE A 99 10.18 -4.99 0.55
CA PHE A 99 10.96 -4.97 1.78
C PHE A 99 11.43 -3.57 2.18
N GLU A 100 11.74 -2.71 1.20
CA GLU A 100 12.11 -1.31 1.44
C GLU A 100 10.96 -0.55 2.12
N LEU A 101 9.76 -0.62 1.54
CA LEU A 101 8.60 0.09 2.10
C LEU A 101 8.13 -0.51 3.44
N LEU A 102 8.24 -1.83 3.62
CA LEU A 102 7.89 -2.48 4.89
C LEU A 102 8.81 -2.01 6.03
N ILE A 103 10.13 -2.07 5.83
CA ILE A 103 11.13 -1.70 6.84
C ILE A 103 11.00 -0.23 7.26
N ILE A 104 10.78 0.68 6.30
CA ILE A 104 10.58 2.10 6.58
C ILE A 104 9.43 2.32 7.56
N ASN A 105 8.32 1.57 7.42
CA ASN A 105 7.18 1.74 8.30
C ASN A 105 7.39 1.12 9.69
N VAL A 106 8.05 -0.04 9.79
CA VAL A 106 8.39 -0.64 11.10
C VAL A 106 9.26 0.31 11.91
N LYS A 107 10.30 0.90 11.30
CA LYS A 107 11.17 1.89 11.96
C LYS A 107 10.37 3.12 12.42
N LYS A 108 9.46 3.63 11.58
CA LYS A 108 8.62 4.79 11.90
C LYS A 108 7.68 4.52 13.09
N SER A 109 7.11 3.31 13.16
CA SER A 109 6.28 2.85 14.28
C SER A 109 7.07 2.77 15.59
N LEU A 110 8.25 2.15 15.58
CA LEU A 110 9.12 2.05 16.75
C LEU A 110 9.54 3.43 17.30
N LEU A 111 9.90 4.36 16.40
CA LEU A 111 10.22 5.73 16.78
C LEU A 111 9.04 6.44 17.44
N ALA A 112 7.83 6.34 16.88
CA ALA A 112 6.63 6.94 17.46
C ALA A 112 6.36 6.40 18.88
N THR A 113 6.42 5.08 19.07
CA THR A 113 6.25 4.47 20.40
C THR A 113 7.31 4.95 21.40
N SER A 114 8.57 5.08 20.96
CA SER A 114 9.65 5.56 21.84
C SER A 114 9.44 7.01 22.30
N LEU A 115 8.96 7.89 21.42
CA LEU A 115 8.67 9.29 21.72
C LEU A 115 7.47 9.43 22.67
N SER A 116 6.38 8.69 22.43
CA SER A 116 5.22 8.68 23.33
C SER A 116 5.60 8.21 24.74
N ARG A 117 6.43 7.16 24.87
CA ARG A 117 6.94 6.70 26.17
C ARG A 117 7.80 7.76 26.87
N LYS A 118 8.68 8.47 26.14
CA LYS A 118 9.52 9.54 26.69
C LYS A 118 8.67 10.70 27.22
N HIS A 119 7.64 11.11 26.49
CA HIS A 119 6.72 12.17 26.93
C HIS A 119 5.94 11.76 28.18
N LEU A 120 5.44 10.52 28.24
CA LEU A 120 4.70 9.99 29.40
C LEU A 120 5.58 9.84 30.66
N MET A 121 6.88 9.59 30.49
CA MET A 121 7.83 9.58 31.62
C MET A 121 8.18 10.98 32.12
N GLN A 122 8.09 12.01 31.27
CA GLN A 122 8.32 13.41 31.67
C GLN A 122 7.09 14.01 32.37
N SER A 123 5.87 13.65 31.95
CA SER A 123 4.63 14.14 32.57
C SER A 123 4.32 13.51 33.94
N ARG A 124 4.92 12.37 34.27
CA ARG A 124 4.80 11.69 35.58
C ARG A 124 5.78 12.21 36.65
N LYS A 125 6.64 13.17 36.32
CA LYS A 125 7.61 13.78 37.25
C LYS A 125 7.14 15.12 37.85
N ILE A 126 5.84 15.42 37.77
CA ILE A 126 5.20 16.61 38.34
C ILE A 126 4.22 16.17 39.42
#